data_AF-A0A7S0L6L6-F1
#
_entry.id   AF-A0A7S0L6L6-F1
#
_cell.length_a   1.000
_cell.length_b   1.000
_cell.length_c   1.000
_cell.angle_alpha   90.00
_cell.angle_beta   90.00
_cell.angle_gamma   90.00
#
_symmetry.space_group_name_H-M   'P 1'
#
loop_
_entity.id
_entity.type
_entity.pdbx_description
1 polymer ?
#
loop_
_entity_poly.entity_id
_entity_poly.type
_entity_poly.pdbx_seq_one_letter_code
_entity_poly.pdbx_strand_id
1 'polypeptide(L)'
;AAAAERRRKAQLDEADERAAAADRESHTAQLKLKTAQASLAEAKRQVATAERKLTEQAVSYSSTLKERDASIERLSSELESGRPSEQHMFVIAREQAKRDEEVGKLRAQLKSLRGMLKESHRVLTHLMQQEALLKEELKDTRRNNERADDLNTEYLKNVLVAFLIKVYGDAEDEEHIKLARVLTTILRLSPEEHERVNAKIDYYVSSWWHRTANLLKADPVATPVTPTLWGSVFGLR
;
A
#
# COMPACT_ATOMS: atom_id res chain seq x y z
N ALA A 1 -104.86 -80.90 -67.81
CA ALA A 1 -103.90 -80.21 -68.71
C ALA A 1 -103.34 -78.92 -68.10
N ALA A 2 -104.15 -77.97 -67.61
CA ALA A 2 -103.68 -76.65 -67.14
C ALA A 2 -102.77 -76.62 -65.87
N ALA A 3 -102.81 -77.63 -65.00
CA ALA A 3 -102.00 -77.68 -63.78
C ALA A 3 -100.54 -78.13 -64.00
N ALA A 4 -100.28 -78.90 -65.07
CA ALA A 4 -98.94 -79.39 -65.41
C ALA A 4 -98.09 -78.31 -66.10
N GLU A 5 -98.69 -77.47 -66.94
CA GLU A 5 -98.00 -76.34 -67.58
C GLU A 5 -97.65 -75.22 -66.60
N ARG A 6 -98.50 -74.93 -65.60
CA ARG A 6 -98.17 -73.95 -64.54
C ARG A 6 -97.01 -74.42 -63.66
N ARG A 7 -96.91 -75.71 -63.37
CA ARG A 7 -95.76 -76.29 -62.64
C ARG A 7 -94.49 -76.27 -63.47
N ARG A 8 -94.57 -76.55 -64.77
CA ARG A 8 -93.40 -76.53 -65.66
C ARG A 8 -92.88 -75.11 -65.91
N LYS A 9 -93.77 -74.12 -65.99
CA LYS A 9 -93.41 -72.70 -66.10
C LYS A 9 -92.81 -72.16 -64.80
N ALA A 10 -93.40 -72.48 -63.65
CA ALA A 10 -92.84 -72.12 -62.35
C ALA A 10 -91.47 -72.76 -62.08
N GLN A 11 -91.24 -74.00 -62.54
CA GLN A 11 -89.92 -74.66 -62.46
C GLN A 11 -88.88 -74.04 -63.38
N LEU A 12 -89.29 -73.50 -64.53
CA LEU A 12 -88.41 -72.76 -65.44
C LEU A 12 -88.05 -71.40 -64.85
N ASP A 13 -89.04 -70.66 -64.34
CA ASP A 13 -88.82 -69.37 -63.70
C ASP A 13 -87.95 -69.52 -62.43
N GLU A 14 -88.15 -70.57 -61.62
CA GLU A 14 -87.31 -70.86 -60.45
C GLU A 14 -85.88 -71.31 -60.84
N ALA A 15 -85.71 -72.01 -61.96
CA ALA A 15 -84.40 -72.37 -62.48
C ALA A 15 -83.64 -71.14 -63.02
N ASP A 16 -84.33 -70.23 -63.71
CA ASP A 16 -83.76 -68.98 -64.22
C ASP A 16 -83.41 -68.02 -63.08
N GLU A 17 -84.23 -67.95 -62.02
CA GLU A 17 -83.90 -67.17 -60.81
C GLU A 17 -82.69 -67.74 -60.06
N ARG A 18 -82.56 -69.07 -59.96
CA ARG A 18 -81.38 -69.71 -59.35
C ARG A 18 -80.12 -69.52 -60.19
N ALA A 19 -80.23 -69.58 -61.53
CA ALA A 19 -79.12 -69.29 -62.42
C ALA A 19 -78.68 -67.81 -62.30
N ALA A 20 -79.62 -66.88 -62.28
CA ALA A 20 -79.33 -65.45 -62.10
C ALA A 20 -78.75 -65.14 -60.71
N ALA A 21 -79.16 -65.86 -59.66
CA ALA A 21 -78.56 -65.76 -58.33
C ALA A 21 -77.11 -66.27 -58.31
N ALA A 22 -76.85 -67.43 -58.93
CA ALA A 22 -75.51 -67.99 -59.05
C ALA A 22 -74.55 -67.09 -59.85
N ASP A 23 -75.04 -66.43 -60.90
CA ASP A 23 -74.25 -65.46 -61.67
C ASP A 23 -73.92 -64.21 -60.85
N ARG A 24 -74.86 -63.69 -60.04
CA ARG A 24 -74.60 -62.57 -59.13
C ARG A 24 -73.61 -62.97 -58.02
N GLU A 25 -73.71 -64.17 -57.49
CA GLU A 25 -72.77 -64.70 -56.50
C GLU A 25 -71.37 -64.89 -57.08
N SER A 26 -71.26 -65.42 -58.30
CA SER A 26 -69.96 -65.56 -58.98
C SER A 26 -69.35 -64.20 -59.31
N HIS A 27 -70.15 -63.23 -59.75
CA HIS A 27 -69.69 -61.89 -60.05
C HIS A 27 -69.24 -61.15 -58.77
N THR A 28 -69.99 -61.26 -57.67
CA THR A 28 -69.59 -60.67 -56.38
C THR A 28 -68.36 -61.35 -55.80
N ALA A 29 -68.20 -62.68 -55.97
CA ALA A 29 -66.99 -63.40 -55.58
C ALA A 29 -65.77 -62.96 -56.40
N GLN A 30 -65.93 -62.77 -57.72
CA GLN A 30 -64.86 -62.25 -58.58
C GLN A 30 -64.46 -60.82 -58.21
N LEU A 31 -65.42 -59.95 -57.86
CA LEU A 31 -65.13 -58.60 -57.39
C LEU A 31 -64.37 -58.63 -56.06
N LYS A 32 -64.77 -59.48 -55.11
CA LYS A 32 -64.04 -59.68 -53.84
C LYS A 32 -62.62 -60.22 -54.07
N LEU A 33 -62.44 -61.13 -55.01
CA LEU A 33 -61.10 -61.64 -55.38
C LEU A 33 -60.22 -60.50 -55.93
N LYS A 34 -60.76 -59.68 -56.84
CA LYS A 34 -60.04 -58.54 -57.42
C LYS A 34 -59.68 -57.50 -56.37
N THR A 35 -60.56 -57.19 -55.42
CA THR A 35 -60.26 -56.25 -54.34
C THR A 35 -59.22 -56.81 -53.37
N ALA A 36 -59.27 -58.11 -53.02
CA ALA A 36 -58.25 -58.75 -52.20
C ALA A 36 -56.88 -58.80 -52.89
N GLN A 37 -56.85 -59.03 -54.21
CA GLN A 37 -55.62 -58.98 -55.00
C GLN A 37 -55.04 -57.56 -55.07
N ALA A 38 -55.88 -56.54 -55.21
CA ALA A 38 -55.46 -55.14 -55.17
C ALA A 38 -54.87 -54.77 -53.79
N SER A 39 -55.55 -55.13 -52.70
CA SER A 39 -55.03 -54.87 -51.34
C SER A 39 -53.75 -55.65 -51.03
N LEU A 40 -53.60 -56.87 -51.56
CA LEU A 40 -52.36 -57.64 -51.45
C LEU A 40 -51.22 -56.95 -52.24
N ALA A 41 -51.49 -56.44 -53.43
CA ALA A 41 -50.50 -55.73 -54.23
C ALA A 41 -50.07 -54.42 -53.55
N GLU A 42 -51.00 -53.69 -52.93
CA GLU A 42 -50.70 -52.50 -52.13
C GLU A 42 -49.87 -52.84 -50.88
N ALA A 43 -50.24 -53.88 -50.13
CA ALA A 43 -49.48 -54.35 -48.98
C ALA A 43 -48.04 -54.74 -49.37
N LYS A 44 -47.85 -55.46 -50.49
CA LYS A 44 -46.52 -55.80 -51.00
C LYS A 44 -45.70 -54.56 -51.38
N ARG A 45 -46.33 -53.55 -51.98
CA ARG A 45 -45.66 -52.27 -52.29
C ARG A 45 -45.23 -51.55 -51.00
N GLN A 46 -46.09 -51.53 -49.98
CA GLN A 46 -45.76 -50.92 -48.69
C GLN A 46 -44.59 -51.63 -48.01
N VAL A 47 -44.59 -52.98 -47.98
CA VAL A 47 -43.46 -53.76 -47.43
C VAL A 47 -42.17 -53.46 -48.19
N ALA A 48 -42.19 -53.47 -49.53
CA ALA A 48 -41.00 -53.17 -50.31
C ALA A 48 -40.46 -51.75 -50.06
N THR A 49 -41.34 -50.76 -49.86
CA THR A 49 -40.90 -49.40 -49.50
C THR A 49 -40.36 -49.30 -48.08
N ALA A 50 -40.93 -50.06 -47.14
CA ALA A 50 -40.45 -50.11 -45.75
C ALA A 50 -39.08 -50.77 -45.66
N GLU A 51 -38.86 -51.87 -46.39
CA GLU A 51 -37.57 -52.55 -46.48
C GLU A 51 -36.49 -51.63 -47.07
N ARG A 52 -36.79 -50.90 -48.15
CA ARG A 52 -35.85 -49.91 -48.70
C ARG A 52 -35.44 -48.85 -47.68
N LYS A 53 -36.42 -48.25 -46.99
CA LYS A 53 -36.15 -47.26 -45.93
C LYS A 53 -35.32 -47.84 -44.79
N LEU A 54 -35.60 -49.08 -44.38
CA LEU A 54 -34.83 -49.76 -43.34
C LEU A 54 -33.38 -49.99 -43.77
N THR A 55 -33.16 -50.41 -45.03
CA THR A 55 -31.81 -50.60 -45.56
C THR A 55 -31.04 -49.29 -45.68
N GLU A 56 -31.68 -48.21 -46.14
CA GLU A 56 -31.07 -46.88 -46.22
C GLU A 56 -30.67 -46.36 -44.84
N GLN A 57 -31.53 -46.55 -43.82
CA GLN A 57 -31.21 -46.24 -42.44
C GLN A 57 -30.05 -47.09 -41.91
N ALA A 58 -30.04 -48.40 -42.19
CA ALA A 58 -28.95 -49.27 -41.76
C ALA A 58 -27.60 -48.85 -42.38
N VAL A 59 -27.59 -48.45 -43.65
CA VAL A 59 -26.39 -47.95 -44.32
C VAL A 59 -25.92 -46.63 -43.69
N SER A 60 -26.81 -45.68 -43.42
CA SER A 60 -26.43 -44.40 -42.79
C SER A 60 -25.93 -44.56 -41.35
N TYR A 61 -26.53 -45.46 -40.56
CA TYR A 61 -26.00 -45.80 -39.24
C TYR A 61 -24.63 -46.47 -39.35
N SER A 62 -24.42 -47.35 -40.32
CA SER A 62 -23.10 -47.98 -40.50
C SER A 62 -22.01 -46.98 -40.91
N SER A 63 -22.34 -45.97 -41.71
CA SER A 63 -21.36 -44.96 -42.13
C SER A 63 -21.00 -44.03 -40.97
N THR A 64 -21.99 -43.59 -40.19
CA THR A 64 -21.74 -42.77 -39.00
C THR A 64 -20.94 -43.54 -37.94
N LEU A 65 -21.18 -44.84 -37.75
CA LEU A 65 -20.36 -45.66 -36.86
C LEU A 65 -18.90 -45.74 -37.33
N LYS A 66 -18.66 -45.99 -38.63
CA LYS A 66 -17.29 -45.99 -39.17
C LYS A 66 -16.56 -44.65 -38.99
N GLU A 67 -17.27 -43.53 -39.16
CA GLU A 67 -16.70 -42.20 -38.91
C GLU A 67 -16.34 -41.98 -37.43
N ARG A 68 -17.19 -42.48 -36.52
CA ARG A 68 -16.90 -42.45 -35.08
C ARG A 68 -15.72 -43.33 -34.72
N ASP A 69 -15.67 -44.55 -35.25
CA ASP A 69 -14.57 -45.48 -34.99
C ASP A 69 -13.23 -44.91 -35.51
N ALA A 70 -13.21 -44.34 -36.72
CA ALA A 70 -12.04 -43.67 -37.25
C ALA A 70 -11.63 -42.44 -36.43
N SER A 71 -12.59 -41.71 -35.85
CA SER A 71 -12.30 -40.57 -34.96
C SER A 71 -11.75 -41.03 -33.62
N ILE A 72 -12.28 -42.12 -33.06
CA ILE A 72 -11.78 -42.74 -31.83
C ILE A 72 -10.36 -43.24 -32.04
N GLU A 73 -10.08 -43.89 -33.17
CA GLU A 73 -8.74 -44.40 -33.49
C GLU A 73 -7.71 -43.26 -33.68
N ARG A 74 -8.12 -42.14 -34.28
CA ARG A 74 -7.29 -40.92 -34.34
C ARG A 74 -7.02 -40.35 -32.95
N LEU A 75 -8.05 -40.18 -32.13
CA LEU A 75 -7.88 -39.66 -30.77
C LEU A 75 -7.07 -40.61 -29.88
N SER A 76 -7.24 -41.93 -30.03
CA SER A 76 -6.46 -42.91 -29.28
C SER A 76 -5.00 -42.91 -29.70
N SER A 77 -4.70 -42.83 -31.01
CA SER A 77 -3.33 -42.70 -31.50
C SER A 77 -2.68 -41.36 -31.12
N GLU A 78 -3.44 -40.27 -31.08
CA GLU A 78 -2.98 -38.97 -30.55
C GLU A 78 -2.65 -39.07 -29.05
N LEU A 79 -3.47 -39.78 -28.28
CA LEU A 79 -3.28 -40.00 -26.84
C LEU A 79 -2.09 -40.94 -26.57
N GLU A 80 -2.00 -42.06 -27.27
CA GLU A 80 -0.88 -43.02 -27.20
C GLU A 80 0.44 -42.40 -27.65
N SER A 81 0.39 -41.45 -28.59
CA SER A 81 1.58 -40.72 -29.00
C SER A 81 2.13 -39.76 -27.93
N GLY A 82 1.33 -39.41 -26.90
CA GLY A 82 1.70 -38.53 -25.79
C GLY A 82 2.01 -37.06 -26.17
N ARG A 83 2.22 -36.77 -27.46
CA ARG A 83 2.82 -35.53 -27.97
C ARG A 83 2.02 -34.27 -27.66
N PRO A 84 0.68 -34.21 -27.74
CA PRO A 84 -0.04 -32.97 -27.48
C PRO A 84 -0.21 -32.68 -25.98
N SER A 85 -0.46 -33.72 -25.16
CA SER A 85 -0.76 -33.54 -23.73
C SER A 85 0.50 -33.33 -22.88
N GLU A 86 1.58 -34.04 -23.17
CA GLU A 86 2.85 -33.87 -22.45
C GLU A 86 3.48 -32.52 -22.77
N GLN A 87 3.48 -32.10 -24.05
CA GLN A 87 3.96 -30.76 -24.44
C GLN A 87 3.18 -29.65 -23.72
N HIS A 88 1.85 -29.78 -23.62
CA HIS A 88 1.04 -28.81 -22.88
C HIS A 88 1.38 -28.79 -21.39
N MET A 89 1.57 -29.97 -20.77
CA MET A 89 2.05 -30.06 -19.39
C MET A 89 3.42 -29.41 -19.19
N PHE A 90 4.36 -29.60 -20.11
CA PHE A 90 5.67 -28.94 -20.04
C PHE A 90 5.57 -27.41 -20.16
N VAL A 91 4.68 -26.91 -21.02
CA VAL A 91 4.43 -25.47 -21.17
C VAL A 91 3.84 -24.90 -19.88
N ILE A 92 2.82 -25.56 -19.31
CA ILE A 92 2.21 -25.16 -18.03
C ILE A 92 3.24 -25.21 -16.90
N ALA A 93 4.04 -26.28 -16.80
CA ALA A 93 5.05 -26.43 -15.76
C ALA A 93 6.13 -25.34 -15.88
N ARG A 94 6.54 -24.99 -17.11
CA ARG A 94 7.49 -23.91 -17.36
C ARG A 94 6.91 -22.54 -17.00
N GLU A 95 5.65 -22.29 -17.33
CA GLU A 95 4.97 -21.05 -16.96
C GLU A 95 4.78 -20.95 -15.45
N GLN A 96 4.45 -22.06 -14.79
CA GLN A 96 4.36 -22.16 -13.33
C GLN A 96 5.70 -21.84 -12.68
N ALA A 97 6.79 -22.45 -13.15
CA ALA A 97 8.13 -22.20 -12.63
C ALA A 97 8.55 -20.73 -12.76
N LYS A 98 8.24 -20.08 -13.90
CA LYS A 98 8.49 -18.65 -14.08
C LYS A 98 7.70 -17.79 -13.10
N ARG A 99 6.41 -18.07 -12.93
CA ARG A 99 5.56 -17.36 -11.96
C ARG A 99 6.08 -17.52 -10.54
N ASP A 100 6.50 -18.73 -10.16
CA ASP A 100 7.04 -18.99 -8.83
C ASP A 100 8.37 -18.27 -8.59
N GLU A 101 9.23 -18.16 -9.62
CA GLU A 101 10.46 -17.37 -9.55
C GLU A 101 10.18 -15.87 -9.39
N GLU A 102 9.23 -15.32 -10.15
CA GLU A 102 8.79 -13.92 -10.05
C GLU A 102 8.19 -13.63 -8.67
N VAL A 103 7.32 -14.50 -8.18
CA VAL A 103 6.74 -14.40 -6.82
C VAL A 103 7.84 -14.46 -5.77
N GLY A 104 8.85 -15.31 -5.95
CA GLY A 104 10.04 -15.38 -5.10
C GLY A 104 10.82 -14.05 -5.07
N LYS A 105 11.08 -13.47 -6.24
CA LYS A 105 11.76 -12.16 -6.38
C LYS A 105 10.96 -11.05 -5.70
N LEU A 106 9.65 -10.97 -5.94
CA LEU A 106 8.78 -9.98 -5.33
C LEU A 106 8.74 -10.13 -3.80
N ARG A 107 8.67 -11.36 -3.27
CA ARG A 107 8.72 -11.61 -1.82
C ARG A 107 10.06 -11.18 -1.22
N ALA A 108 11.17 -11.44 -1.90
CA ALA A 108 12.50 -11.01 -1.46
C ALA A 108 12.63 -9.48 -1.46
N GLN A 109 12.17 -8.81 -2.51
CA GLN A 109 12.13 -7.34 -2.59
C GLN A 109 11.26 -6.75 -1.48
N LEU A 110 10.08 -7.32 -1.25
CA LEU A 110 9.16 -6.86 -0.21
C LEU A 110 9.76 -7.04 1.18
N LYS A 111 10.45 -8.16 1.44
CA LYS A 111 11.20 -8.37 2.68
C LYS A 111 12.32 -7.33 2.86
N SER A 112 13.06 -7.03 1.80
CA SER A 112 14.11 -6.01 1.81
C SER A 112 13.55 -4.61 2.10
N LEU A 113 12.49 -4.21 1.39
CA LEU A 113 11.80 -2.93 1.59
C LEU A 113 11.26 -2.79 3.02
N ARG A 114 10.66 -3.85 3.59
CA ARG A 114 10.23 -3.85 5.00
C ARG A 114 11.41 -3.70 5.95
N GLY A 115 12.55 -4.34 5.66
CA GLY A 115 13.78 -4.18 6.44
C GLY A 115 14.28 -2.75 6.43
N MET A 116 14.39 -2.14 5.24
CA MET A 116 14.79 -0.74 5.09
C MET A 116 13.83 0.24 5.77
N LEU A 117 12.52 -0.02 5.68
CA LEU A 117 11.52 0.81 6.36
C LEU A 117 11.67 0.74 7.88
N LYS A 118 11.90 -0.46 8.44
CA LYS A 118 12.13 -0.64 9.88
C LYS A 118 13.40 0.07 10.33
N GLU A 119 14.47 0.00 9.54
CA GLU A 119 15.72 0.68 9.86
C GLU A 119 15.56 2.20 9.76
N SER A 120 14.90 2.71 8.71
CA SER A 120 14.59 4.13 8.57
C SER A 120 13.75 4.65 9.74
N HIS A 121 12.74 3.89 10.17
CA HIS A 121 11.95 4.24 11.35
C HIS A 121 12.78 4.25 12.65
N ARG A 122 13.72 3.31 12.80
CA ARG A 122 14.65 3.28 13.93
C ARG A 122 15.59 4.50 13.92
N VAL A 123 16.14 4.85 12.77
CA VAL A 123 17.01 6.03 12.63
C VAL A 123 16.22 7.30 12.92
N LEU A 124 15.01 7.44 12.38
CA LEU A 124 14.16 8.60 12.59
C LEU A 124 13.78 8.77 14.07
N THR A 125 13.40 7.69 14.75
CA THR A 125 13.11 7.74 16.19
C THR A 125 14.34 8.13 17.01
N HIS A 126 15.52 7.64 16.66
CA HIS A 126 16.77 8.06 17.30
C HIS A 126 17.08 9.55 17.07
N LEU A 127 16.93 10.03 15.83
CA LEU A 127 17.13 11.44 15.50
C LEU A 127 16.15 12.35 16.24
N MET A 128 14.87 11.95 16.35
CA MET A 128 13.89 12.70 17.13
C MET A 128 14.24 12.77 18.62
N GLN A 129 14.81 11.70 19.18
CA GLN A 129 15.29 11.70 20.57
C GLN A 129 16.48 12.65 20.74
N GLN A 130 17.46 12.63 19.82
CA GLN A 130 18.58 13.55 19.84
C GLN A 130 18.13 15.01 19.69
N GLU A 131 17.18 15.28 18.79
CA GLU A 131 16.60 16.61 18.61
C GLU A 131 15.92 17.10 19.90
N ALA A 132 15.18 16.22 20.59
CA ALA A 132 14.53 16.55 21.85
C ALA A 132 15.57 16.91 22.94
N LEU A 133 16.62 16.10 23.08
CA LEU A 133 17.71 16.36 24.03
C LEU A 133 18.43 17.68 23.73
N LEU A 134 18.79 17.92 22.47
CA LEU A 134 19.46 19.17 22.07
C LEU A 134 18.58 20.41 22.30
N LYS A 135 17.26 20.29 22.11
CA LYS A 135 16.33 21.38 22.41
C LYS A 135 16.26 21.66 23.92
N GLU A 136 16.33 20.64 24.75
CA GLU A 136 16.38 20.77 26.20
C GLU A 136 17.68 21.43 26.65
N GLU A 137 18.83 20.95 26.17
CA GLU A 137 20.14 21.57 26.43
C GLU A 137 20.20 23.03 25.99
N LEU A 138 19.63 23.36 24.83
CA LEU A 138 19.57 24.73 24.33
C LEU A 138 18.67 25.62 25.20
N LYS A 139 17.54 25.08 25.69
CA LYS A 139 16.66 25.79 26.62
C LYS A 139 17.36 26.06 27.96
N ASP A 140 18.05 25.07 28.50
CA ASP A 140 18.78 25.21 29.76
C ASP A 140 19.96 26.17 29.63
N THR A 141 20.69 26.09 28.52
CA THR A 141 21.79 27.02 28.22
C THR A 141 21.28 28.45 28.10
N ARG A 142 20.15 28.67 27.40
CA ARG A 142 19.52 30.00 27.31
C ARG A 142 19.11 30.52 28.67
N ARG A 143 18.43 29.71 29.48
CA ARG A 143 18.00 30.10 30.83
C ARG A 143 19.19 30.42 31.75
N ASN A 144 20.27 29.66 31.63
CA ASN A 144 21.49 29.91 32.41
C ASN A 144 22.20 31.18 31.94
N ASN A 145 22.24 31.45 30.63
CA ASN A 145 22.76 32.71 30.10
C ASN A 145 21.90 33.89 30.54
N GLU A 146 20.58 33.81 30.43
CA GLU A 146 19.67 34.87 30.90
C GLU A 146 19.92 35.19 32.38
N ARG A 147 20.04 34.18 33.25
CA ARG A 147 20.38 34.39 34.66
C ARG A 147 21.78 34.96 34.86
N ALA A 148 22.77 34.49 34.10
CA ALA A 148 24.13 34.98 34.19
C ALA A 148 24.23 36.43 33.71
N ASP A 149 23.53 36.79 32.64
CA ASP A 149 23.44 38.13 32.10
C ASP A 149 22.69 39.06 33.08
N ASP A 150 21.57 38.62 33.65
CA ASP A 150 20.83 39.39 34.66
C ASP A 150 21.70 39.65 35.91
N LEU A 151 22.36 38.62 36.45
CA LEU A 151 23.27 38.77 37.60
C LEU A 151 24.49 39.65 37.26
N ASN A 152 25.04 39.50 36.05
CA ASN A 152 26.17 40.30 35.60
C ASN A 152 25.78 41.76 35.35
N THR A 153 24.55 42.03 34.88
CA THR A 153 24.04 43.40 34.68
C THR A 153 23.76 44.10 36.01
N GLU A 154 23.24 43.40 37.01
CA GLU A 154 23.07 43.94 38.36
C GLU A 154 24.42 44.25 39.01
N TYR A 155 25.38 43.34 38.91
CA TYR A 155 26.75 43.56 39.37
C TYR A 155 27.40 44.75 38.65
N LEU A 156 27.29 44.81 37.32
CA LEU A 156 27.78 45.93 36.51
C LEU A 156 27.15 47.26 36.95
N LYS A 157 25.83 47.29 37.19
CA LYS A 157 25.12 48.48 37.67
C LYS A 157 25.68 48.95 39.01
N ASN A 158 25.90 48.04 39.96
CA ASN A 158 26.44 48.37 41.28
C ASN A 158 27.88 48.92 41.18
N VAL A 159 28.72 48.29 40.35
CA VAL A 159 30.10 48.75 40.11
C VAL A 159 30.11 50.11 39.41
N LEU A 160 29.24 50.35 38.43
CA LEU A 160 29.12 51.64 37.74
C LEU A 160 28.62 52.75 38.67
N VAL A 161 27.62 52.47 39.51
CA VAL A 161 27.13 53.44 40.50
C VAL A 161 28.22 53.77 41.51
N ALA A 162 28.93 52.76 42.03
CA ALA A 162 30.05 52.97 42.95
C ALA A 162 31.20 53.74 42.28
N PHE A 163 31.47 53.48 41.00
CA PHE A 163 32.44 54.21 40.21
C PHE A 163 32.02 55.68 40.11
N LEU A 164 30.83 55.99 39.60
CA LEU A 164 30.33 57.36 39.45
C LEU A 164 30.31 58.13 40.78
N ILE A 165 29.82 57.53 41.86
CA ILE A 165 29.82 58.19 43.19
C ILE A 165 31.24 58.53 43.64
N LYS A 166 32.24 57.70 43.34
CA LYS A 166 33.65 57.95 43.68
C LYS A 166 34.37 58.86 42.68
N VAL A 167 33.92 58.94 41.41
CA VAL A 167 34.38 59.96 40.45
C VAL A 167 34.02 61.37 40.96
N TYR A 168 32.78 61.51 41.45
CA TYR A 168 32.16 62.81 41.76
C TYR A 168 32.15 63.16 43.25
N GLY A 169 32.44 62.20 44.13
CA GLY A 169 32.56 62.37 45.58
C GLY A 169 34.03 62.41 46.02
N ASP A 170 34.28 62.94 47.21
CA ASP A 170 35.62 63.16 47.80
C ASP A 170 36.32 61.87 48.30
N ALA A 171 36.21 60.77 47.55
CA ALA A 171 36.70 59.46 47.95
C ALA A 171 38.13 59.18 47.46
N GLU A 172 38.83 58.32 48.21
CA GLU A 172 40.23 57.91 48.02
C GLU A 172 40.54 57.49 46.56
N ASP A 173 41.53 58.17 45.96
CA ASP A 173 41.91 58.07 44.54
C ASP A 173 42.24 56.62 44.07
N GLU A 174 42.63 55.73 44.99
CA GLU A 174 43.02 54.35 44.68
C GLU A 174 41.84 53.42 44.42
N GLU A 175 40.70 53.64 45.06
CA GLU A 175 39.53 52.77 44.91
C GLU A 175 38.87 52.95 43.54
N HIS A 176 38.92 54.17 43.01
CA HIS A 176 38.42 54.51 41.69
C HIS A 176 39.18 53.79 40.57
N ILE A 177 40.50 53.66 40.71
CA ILE A 177 41.36 52.91 39.78
C ILE A 177 41.04 51.40 39.82
N LYS A 178 40.80 50.85 41.02
CA LYS A 178 40.40 49.44 41.18
C LYS A 178 39.05 49.17 40.49
N LEU A 179 38.07 50.07 40.67
CA LEU A 179 36.76 49.97 40.01
C LEU A 179 36.87 50.11 38.49
N ALA A 180 37.72 51.00 37.97
CA ALA A 180 37.97 51.11 36.54
C ALA A 180 38.50 49.79 35.94
N ARG A 181 39.45 49.13 36.62
CA ARG A 181 39.98 47.82 36.19
C ARG A 181 38.93 46.72 36.24
N VAL A 182 38.07 46.73 37.25
CA VAL A 182 36.95 45.77 37.36
C VAL A 182 35.95 45.98 36.21
N LEU A 183 35.59 47.23 35.88
CA LEU A 183 34.72 47.55 34.74
C LEU A 183 35.29 47.05 33.41
N THR A 184 36.60 47.16 33.19
CA THR A 184 37.27 46.61 32.01
C THR A 184 37.05 45.11 31.85
N THR A 185 37.07 44.35 32.96
CA THR A 185 36.84 42.90 32.93
C THR A 185 35.36 42.53 32.73
N ILE A 186 34.43 43.27 33.33
CA ILE A 186 32.98 43.00 33.24
C ILE A 186 32.44 43.34 31.85
N LEU A 187 32.87 44.47 31.29
CA LEU A 187 32.41 44.95 29.98
C LEU A 187 33.10 44.24 28.80
N ARG A 188 34.08 43.36 29.07
CA ARG A 188 34.85 42.62 28.05
C ARG A 188 35.34 43.54 26.92
N LEU A 189 35.98 44.64 27.31
CA LEU A 189 36.48 45.64 26.38
C LEU A 189 37.43 45.02 25.35
N SER A 190 37.45 45.59 24.14
CA SER A 190 38.42 45.21 23.12
C SER A 190 39.85 45.55 23.57
N PRO A 191 40.89 44.87 23.02
CA PRO A 191 42.28 45.14 23.40
C PRO A 191 42.68 46.61 23.23
N GLU A 192 42.19 47.28 22.18
CA GLU A 192 42.45 48.71 21.94
C GLU A 192 41.84 49.62 23.01
N GLU A 193 40.63 49.30 23.48
CA GLU A 193 39.95 50.06 24.54
C GLU A 193 40.62 49.83 25.89
N HIS A 194 41.10 48.60 26.14
CA HIS A 194 41.84 48.25 27.34
C HIS A 194 43.13 49.07 27.48
N GLU A 195 43.86 49.26 26.37
CA GLU A 195 45.06 50.10 26.34
C GLU A 195 44.74 51.58 26.61
N ARG A 196 43.64 52.10 26.06
CA ARG A 196 43.20 53.49 26.32
C ARG A 196 42.86 53.71 27.80
N VAL A 197 42.15 52.77 28.42
CA VAL A 197 41.81 52.83 29.85
C VAL A 197 43.07 52.78 30.71
N ASN A 198 44.00 51.86 30.42
CA ASN A 198 45.27 51.75 31.13
C ASN A 198 46.12 53.01 30.98
N ALA A 199 46.25 53.55 29.77
CA ALA A 199 46.99 54.80 29.55
C ALA A 199 46.39 55.97 30.33
N LYS A 200 45.05 56.02 30.46
CA LYS A 200 44.38 57.05 31.26
C LYS A 200 44.58 56.85 32.76
N ILE A 201 44.58 55.60 33.24
CA ILE A 201 44.92 55.25 34.62
C ILE A 201 46.37 55.65 34.93
N ASP A 202 47.32 55.32 34.06
CA ASP A 202 48.73 55.65 34.22
C ASP A 202 48.97 57.17 34.22
N TYR A 203 48.26 57.88 33.35
CA TYR A 203 48.24 59.35 33.36
C TYR A 203 47.68 59.91 34.67
N TYR A 204 46.59 59.35 35.18
CA TYR A 204 45.98 59.77 36.44
C TYR A 204 46.93 59.54 37.62
N VAL A 205 47.55 58.36 37.72
CA VAL A 205 48.53 58.01 38.78
C VAL A 205 49.82 58.84 38.70
N SER A 206 50.26 59.19 37.49
CA SER A 206 51.49 59.97 37.28
C SER A 206 51.28 61.48 37.31
N SER A 207 50.02 61.95 37.17
CA SER A 207 49.69 63.36 37.20
C SER A 207 50.06 63.98 38.55
N TRP A 208 50.79 65.10 38.47
CA TRP A 208 51.25 65.86 39.64
C TRP A 208 50.10 66.24 40.58
N TRP A 209 48.90 66.47 40.02
CA TRP A 209 47.68 66.79 40.76
C TRP A 209 47.23 65.67 41.72
N HIS A 210 47.48 64.39 41.42
CA HIS A 210 47.16 63.28 42.34
C HIS A 210 48.21 63.07 43.41
N ARG A 211 49.49 63.28 43.08
CA ARG A 211 50.57 63.21 44.08
C ARG A 211 50.43 64.29 45.13
N THR A 212 50.09 65.53 44.74
CA THR A 212 49.92 66.65 45.69
C THR A 212 48.61 66.58 46.47
N ALA A 213 47.52 66.12 45.86
CA ALA A 213 46.25 65.93 46.57
C ALA A 213 46.35 64.85 47.65
N ASN A 214 47.01 63.71 47.37
CA ASN A 214 47.27 62.69 48.38
C ASN A 214 48.26 63.14 49.46
N LEU A 215 49.23 63.99 49.11
CA LEU A 215 50.15 64.61 50.09
C LEU A 215 49.44 65.64 50.99
N LEU A 216 48.42 66.35 50.49
CA LEU A 216 47.61 67.28 51.30
C LEU A 216 46.56 66.56 52.17
N LYS A 217 46.06 65.39 51.75
CA LYS A 217 45.13 64.57 52.53
C LYS A 217 45.81 63.75 53.62
N ALA A 218 47.13 63.56 53.55
CA ALA A 218 47.90 62.88 54.58
C ALA A 218 48.11 63.77 55.81
N ASP A 219 47.06 63.99 56.60
CA ASP A 219 47.18 64.59 57.94
C ASP A 219 47.97 63.65 58.88
N PRO A 220 48.97 64.13 59.65
CA PRO A 220 49.85 63.29 60.47
C PRO A 220 49.28 62.86 61.83
N VAL A 221 47.96 62.96 62.05
CA VAL A 221 47.34 62.60 63.33
C VAL A 221 46.48 61.36 63.16
N ALA A 222 47.09 60.20 63.46
CA ALA A 222 46.39 58.95 63.67
C ALA A 222 45.22 59.14 64.66
N THR A 223 44.00 58.84 64.21
CA THR A 223 42.87 58.53 65.09
C THR A 223 42.40 57.10 64.81
N PRO A 224 41.89 56.39 65.83
CA PRO A 224 41.70 54.95 65.75
C PRO A 224 40.56 54.58 64.79
N VAL A 225 40.80 53.47 64.09
CA VAL A 225 39.91 52.76 63.16
C VAL A 225 38.47 52.75 63.68
N THR A 226 37.61 53.54 63.04
CA THR A 226 36.16 53.30 63.09
C THR A 226 35.84 52.17 62.11
N PRO A 227 35.00 51.19 62.49
CA PRO A 227 34.63 50.12 61.58
C PRO A 227 33.83 50.71 60.43
N THR A 228 34.32 50.50 59.21
CA THR A 228 33.66 50.90 57.97
C THR A 228 32.27 50.27 57.88
N LEU A 229 31.30 51.10 57.49
CA LEU A 229 29.87 50.79 57.27
C LEU A 229 29.61 49.62 56.30
N TRP A 230 30.64 49.13 55.62
CA TRP A 230 30.59 47.96 54.74
C TRP A 230 30.47 46.63 55.49
N GLY A 231 30.88 46.56 56.77
CA GLY A 231 30.71 45.36 57.61
C GLY A 231 29.26 45.11 58.09
N SER A 232 28.39 46.12 58.01
CA SER A 232 26.98 46.00 58.44
C SER A 232 25.99 45.79 57.29
N VAL A 233 26.37 46.08 56.04
CA VAL A 233 25.48 45.98 54.88
C VAL A 233 25.67 44.66 54.12
N PHE A 234 26.89 44.13 54.08
CA PHE A 234 27.17 42.81 53.51
C PHE A 234 27.32 41.82 54.66
N GLY A 235 26.18 41.36 55.20
CA GLY A 235 26.13 40.38 56.26
C GLY A 235 26.88 39.11 55.89
N LEU A 236 28.16 39.03 56.26
CA LEU A 236 28.85 37.77 56.48
C LEU A 236 28.50 37.31 57.89
N ARG A 237 27.51 36.42 57.95
CA ARG A 237 27.49 35.33 58.91
C ARG A 237 27.17 34.04 58.18
#